data_AF-A0A843HVR1-F1
#
_entry.id   AF-A0A843HVR1-F1
#
_cell.length_a   1.000
_cell.length_b   1.000
_cell.length_c   1.000
_cell.angle_alpha   90.00
_cell.angle_beta   90.00
_cell.angle_gamma   90.00
#
_symmetry.space_group_name_H-M   'P 1'
#
loop_
_entity.id
_entity.type
_entity.pdbx_description
1 polymer ?
#
loop_
_entity_poly.entity_id
_entity_poly.type
_entity_poly.pdbx_seq_one_letter_code
_entity_poly.pdbx_strand_id
1 'polypeptide(L)'
;MYFKIKSEAQEALKKAVDQFDCDFDDEIKLEFPPNPELGDLASTVSFQLAKHLRKAPNLIAPEVVEKIELPEIFAKVEATGPYVNFFINHDIFAKQLLDSVDEDYGTLPKVDEKIILEHTSANPNGPLHIGHIRNSVLGDSLRRLLTKAGREVDTQYYVNDMGRQ
;
A
#
# COMPACT_ATOMS: atom_id res chain seq x y z
N MET A 1 0.54 2.23 8.55
CA MET A 1 0.58 3.71 8.52
C MET A 1 0.54 4.31 7.11
N TYR A 2 1.36 3.82 6.16
CA TYR A 2 1.30 4.27 4.75
C TYR A 2 -0.12 4.32 4.16
N PHE A 3 -0.88 3.23 4.29
CA PHE A 3 -2.25 3.16 3.77
C PHE A 3 -3.16 4.24 4.36
N LYS A 4 -2.93 4.63 5.61
CA LYS A 4 -3.68 5.70 6.28
C LYS A 4 -3.36 7.06 5.64
N ILE A 5 -2.09 7.39 5.46
CA ILE A 5 -1.64 8.65 4.83
C ILE A 5 -2.16 8.76 3.40
N LYS A 6 -2.05 7.68 2.64
CA LYS A 6 -2.58 7.63 1.26
C LYS A 6 -4.09 7.85 1.26
N SER A 7 -4.82 7.20 2.18
CA SER A 7 -6.28 7.37 2.31
C SER A 7 -6.67 8.81 2.69
N GLU A 8 -5.96 9.44 3.62
CA GLU A 8 -6.22 10.82 4.03
C GLU A 8 -5.99 11.81 2.87
N ALA A 9 -4.91 11.64 2.11
CA ALA A 9 -4.66 12.45 0.91
C ALA A 9 -5.73 12.21 -0.19
N GLN A 10 -6.14 10.95 -0.41
CA GLN A 10 -7.20 10.64 -1.39
C GLN A 10 -8.54 11.25 -0.98
N GLU A 11 -8.90 11.18 0.30
CA GLU A 11 -10.13 11.78 0.81
C GLU A 11 -10.12 13.31 0.69
N ALA A 12 -9.00 13.95 1.04
CA ALA A 12 -8.82 15.39 0.90
C ALA A 12 -8.91 15.84 -0.57
N LEU A 13 -8.30 15.09 -1.49
CA LEU A 13 -8.43 15.33 -2.93
C LEU A 13 -9.86 15.16 -3.42
N LYS A 14 -10.54 14.08 -3.00
CA LYS A 14 -11.93 13.84 -3.39
C LYS A 14 -12.83 15.00 -2.96
N LYS A 15 -12.73 15.45 -1.70
CA LYS A 15 -13.46 16.61 -1.20
C LYS A 15 -13.15 17.90 -1.96
N ALA A 16 -11.90 18.10 -2.39
CA ALA A 16 -11.53 19.26 -3.20
C ALA A 16 -12.10 19.18 -4.62
N VAL A 17 -12.12 17.98 -5.22
CA VAL A 17 -12.69 17.71 -6.55
C VAL A 17 -14.21 17.87 -6.55
N ASP A 18 -14.90 17.39 -5.52
CA ASP A 18 -16.36 17.50 -5.37
C ASP A 18 -16.85 18.97 -5.30
N GLN A 19 -15.95 19.92 -5.03
CA GLN A 19 -16.24 21.36 -5.06
C GLN A 19 -16.17 21.98 -6.47
N PHE A 20 -15.83 21.20 -7.50
CA PHE A 20 -15.94 21.62 -8.89
C PHE A 20 -17.30 21.19 -9.43
N ASP A 21 -17.94 22.04 -10.23
CA ASP A 21 -19.23 21.74 -10.88
C ASP A 21 -19.01 20.83 -12.09
N CYS A 22 -18.54 19.61 -11.84
CA CYS A 22 -18.32 18.60 -12.87
C CYS A 22 -18.64 17.19 -12.38
N ASP A 23 -19.21 16.39 -13.26
CA ASP A 23 -19.42 14.96 -13.04
C ASP A 23 -18.08 14.23 -13.17
N PHE A 24 -17.46 13.91 -12.03
CA PHE A 24 -16.15 13.27 -11.92
C PHE A 24 -16.29 11.92 -11.20
N ASP A 25 -16.20 10.83 -11.97
CA ASP A 25 -16.29 9.45 -11.46
C ASP A 25 -14.97 8.67 -11.65
N ASP A 26 -13.90 9.37 -12.03
CA ASP A 26 -12.59 8.77 -12.25
C ASP A 26 -11.91 8.44 -10.91
N GLU A 27 -11.16 7.34 -10.88
CA GLU A 27 -10.36 6.96 -9.71
C GLU A 27 -9.20 7.98 -9.51
N ILE A 28 -9.14 8.58 -8.32
CA ILE A 28 -8.04 9.46 -7.91
C ILE A 28 -6.85 8.62 -7.46
N LYS A 29 -5.79 8.63 -8.27
CA LYS A 29 -4.54 7.92 -7.98
C LYS A 29 -3.52 8.84 -7.31
N LEU A 30 -2.79 8.25 -6.38
CA LEU A 30 -1.62 8.82 -5.71
C LEU A 30 -0.41 7.95 -5.97
N GLU A 31 0.68 8.58 -6.34
CA GLU A 31 1.96 7.96 -6.66
C GLU A 31 3.09 8.58 -5.85
N PHE A 32 4.23 7.89 -5.77
CA PHE A 32 5.45 8.45 -5.21
C PHE A 32 6.18 9.22 -6.31
N PRO A 33 6.48 10.51 -6.12
CA PRO A 33 7.27 11.24 -7.08
C PRO A 33 8.72 10.71 -7.11
N PRO A 34 9.43 10.89 -8.22
CA PRO A 34 10.80 10.38 -8.39
C PRO A 34 11.85 11.11 -7.54
N ASN A 35 11.54 12.31 -7.05
CA ASN A 35 12.41 13.13 -6.21
C ASN A 35 11.65 13.56 -4.95
N PRO A 36 12.20 13.38 -3.74
CA PRO A 36 11.60 13.86 -2.48
C PRO A 36 11.27 15.37 -2.45
N GLU A 37 11.98 16.19 -3.22
CA GLU A 37 11.68 17.63 -3.33
C GLU A 37 10.30 17.91 -3.95
N LEU A 38 9.72 16.93 -4.66
CA LEU A 38 8.40 17.02 -5.29
C LEU A 38 7.29 16.48 -4.38
N GLY A 39 7.59 16.22 -3.11
CA GLY A 39 6.64 15.73 -2.11
C GLY A 39 6.75 14.23 -1.83
N ASP A 40 5.91 13.76 -0.92
CA ASP A 40 5.83 12.36 -0.51
C ASP A 40 4.76 11.60 -1.30
N LEU A 41 3.71 12.30 -1.72
CA LEU A 41 2.65 11.78 -2.59
C LEU A 41 2.29 12.82 -3.65
N ALA A 42 2.11 12.37 -4.88
CA ALA A 42 1.70 13.21 -5.99
C ALA A 42 0.42 12.68 -6.64
N SER A 43 -0.46 13.60 -7.06
CA SER A 43 -1.66 13.27 -7.83
C SER A 43 -1.63 13.91 -9.22
N THR A 44 -2.13 13.15 -10.19
CA THR A 44 -2.36 13.57 -11.58
C THR A 44 -3.81 13.99 -11.84
N VAL A 45 -4.62 14.19 -10.79
CA VAL A 45 -6.06 14.50 -10.90
C VAL A 45 -6.36 15.68 -11.83
N SER A 46 -5.46 16.67 -11.90
CA SER A 46 -5.59 17.83 -12.80
C SER A 46 -5.68 17.44 -14.28
N PHE A 47 -5.03 16.34 -14.69
CA PHE A 47 -5.13 15.82 -16.06
C PHE A 47 -6.49 15.19 -16.35
N GLN A 48 -7.08 14.51 -15.37
CA GLN A 48 -8.42 13.95 -15.48
C GLN A 48 -9.44 15.09 -15.57
N LEU A 49 -9.36 16.05 -14.64
CA LEU A 49 -10.21 17.24 -14.59
C LEU A 49 -10.14 18.13 -15.84
N ALA A 50 -9.01 18.16 -16.55
CA ALA A 50 -8.86 18.98 -17.74
C ALA A 50 -9.91 18.69 -18.83
N LYS A 51 -10.36 17.42 -18.94
CA LYS A 51 -11.42 17.03 -19.89
C LYS A 51 -12.77 17.63 -19.51
N HIS A 52 -13.05 17.73 -18.21
CA HIS A 52 -14.33 18.21 -17.67
C HIS A 52 -14.38 19.74 -17.62
N LEU A 53 -13.32 20.36 -17.11
CA LEU A 53 -13.23 21.82 -16.91
C LEU A 53 -12.81 22.56 -18.17
N ARG A 54 -12.35 21.86 -19.22
CA ARG A 54 -11.80 22.43 -20.47
C ARG A 54 -10.71 23.47 -20.22
N LYS A 55 -9.92 23.28 -19.16
CA LYS A 55 -8.77 24.11 -18.77
C LYS A 55 -7.49 23.29 -18.87
N ALA A 56 -6.35 23.97 -19.03
CA ALA A 56 -5.05 23.31 -18.99
C ALA A 56 -4.77 22.73 -17.59
N PRO A 57 -4.24 21.51 -17.45
CA PRO A 57 -3.91 20.90 -16.15
C PRO A 57 -3.06 21.78 -15.23
N ASN A 58 -2.13 22.55 -15.78
CA ASN A 58 -1.27 23.50 -15.03
C ASN A 58 -2.05 24.63 -14.35
N LEU A 59 -3.24 24.96 -14.85
CA LEU A 59 -4.13 25.96 -14.24
C LEU A 59 -5.06 25.31 -13.22
N ILE A 60 -5.38 24.02 -13.40
CA ILE A 60 -6.28 23.27 -12.52
C ILE A 60 -5.58 22.87 -11.23
N ALA A 61 -4.31 22.45 -11.29
CA ALA A 61 -3.61 21.97 -10.09
C ALA A 61 -3.60 23.01 -8.95
N PRO A 62 -3.29 24.31 -9.18
CA PRO A 62 -3.41 25.34 -8.15
C PRO A 62 -4.84 25.51 -7.64
N GLU A 63 -5.86 25.51 -8.52
CA GLU A 63 -7.27 25.61 -8.12
C GLU A 63 -7.69 24.44 -7.21
N VAL A 64 -7.18 23.23 -7.46
CA VAL A 64 -7.39 22.05 -6.60
C VAL A 64 -6.73 22.27 -5.24
N VAL A 65 -5.46 22.69 -5.22
CA VAL A 65 -4.70 22.96 -3.98
C VAL A 65 -5.43 23.96 -3.08
N GLU A 66 -5.98 25.03 -3.64
CA GLU A 66 -6.75 26.05 -2.89
C GLU A 66 -8.03 25.50 -2.24
N LYS A 67 -8.60 24.44 -2.81
CA LYS A 67 -9.82 23.77 -2.30
C LYS A 67 -9.53 22.63 -1.32
N ILE A 68 -8.26 22.23 -1.17
CA ILE A 68 -7.87 21.16 -0.25
C ILE A 68 -7.89 21.69 1.19
N GLU A 69 -8.71 21.06 2.01
CA GLU A 69 -8.57 21.14 3.46
C GLU A 69 -7.40 20.25 3.88
N LEU A 70 -6.28 20.87 4.28
CA LEU A 70 -5.04 20.18 4.59
C LEU A 70 -5.20 19.25 5.82
N PRO A 71 -5.06 17.92 5.68
CA PRO A 71 -5.06 17.03 6.83
C PRO A 71 -3.83 17.26 7.72
N GLU A 72 -3.98 17.08 9.04
CA GLU A 72 -2.94 17.37 10.04
C GLU A 72 -1.61 16.62 9.78
N ILE A 73 -1.67 15.43 9.18
CA ILE A 73 -0.48 14.62 8.86
C ILE A 73 0.41 15.27 7.78
N PHE A 74 -0.10 16.25 7.03
CA PHE A 74 0.64 16.94 5.98
C PHE A 74 1.09 18.33 6.44
N ALA A 75 2.35 18.67 6.17
CA ALA A 75 2.91 19.99 6.42
C ALA A 75 2.42 21.02 5.39
N LYS A 76 2.26 20.58 4.14
CA LYS A 76 1.76 21.42 3.04
C LYS A 76 1.28 20.57 1.87
N VAL A 77 0.50 21.19 1.00
CA VAL A 77 0.15 20.70 -0.33
C VAL A 77 0.43 21.82 -1.33
N GLU A 78 1.08 21.50 -2.44
CA GLU A 78 1.41 22.50 -3.46
C GLU A 78 1.23 21.97 -4.87
N ALA A 79 1.02 22.87 -5.82
CA ALA A 79 0.99 22.54 -7.23
C ALA A 79 2.39 22.70 -7.84
N THR A 80 2.90 21.67 -8.50
CA THR A 80 4.11 21.76 -9.34
C THR A 80 3.75 21.41 -10.77
N GLY A 81 3.56 22.43 -11.61
CA GLY A 81 3.00 22.24 -12.94
C GLY A 81 1.59 21.66 -12.85
N PRO A 82 1.30 20.50 -13.47
CA PRO A 82 -0.02 19.88 -13.44
C PRO A 82 -0.25 18.95 -12.23
N TYR A 83 0.77 18.74 -11.38
CA TYR A 83 0.70 17.80 -10.26
C TYR A 83 0.27 18.50 -8.98
N VAL A 84 -0.51 17.79 -8.15
CA VAL A 84 -0.83 18.18 -6.78
C VAL A 84 0.01 17.32 -5.84
N ASN A 85 0.93 17.96 -5.11
CA ASN A 85 1.96 17.29 -4.33
C ASN A 85 1.73 17.51 -2.83
N PHE A 86 1.69 16.43 -2.07
CA PHE A 86 1.52 16.40 -0.62
C PHE A 86 2.87 16.19 0.05
N PHE A 87 3.14 16.97 1.10
CA PHE A 87 4.35 16.89 1.91
C PHE A 87 3.96 16.51 3.33
N ILE A 88 4.47 15.40 3.83
CA ILE A 88 4.18 14.87 5.16
C ILE A 88 4.85 15.76 6.21
N ASN A 89 4.12 16.06 7.28
CA ASN A 89 4.71 16.59 8.49
C ASN A 89 5.47 15.47 9.20
N HIS A 90 6.79 15.46 9.04
CA HIS A 90 7.64 14.39 9.53
C HIS A 90 7.65 14.28 11.06
N ASP A 91 7.42 15.38 11.80
CA ASP A 91 7.35 15.34 13.27
C ASP A 91 6.09 14.60 13.74
N ILE A 92 4.94 14.94 13.14
CA ILE A 92 3.65 14.29 13.44
C ILE A 92 3.69 12.84 12.98
N PHE A 93 4.20 12.58 11.78
CA PHE A 93 4.36 11.24 11.25
C PHE A 93 5.26 10.37 12.11
N ALA A 94 6.45 10.84 12.48
CA ALA A 94 7.39 10.07 13.30
C ALA A 94 6.78 9.74 14.66
N LYS A 95 6.11 10.71 15.30
CA LYS A 95 5.42 10.49 16.57
C LYS A 95 4.33 9.43 16.43
N GLN A 96 3.39 9.61 15.49
CA GLN A 96 2.32 8.65 15.28
C GLN A 96 2.84 7.25 14.88
N LEU A 97 3.95 7.18 14.14
CA LEU A 97 4.59 5.92 13.77
C LEU A 97 5.11 5.21 15.01
N LEU A 98 5.93 5.89 15.81
CA LEU A 98 6.50 5.32 17.02
C LEU A 98 5.41 4.91 18.03
N ASP A 99 4.34 5.70 18.15
CA ASP A 99 3.18 5.37 18.99
C ASP A 99 2.40 4.14 18.47
N SER A 100 2.49 3.84 17.17
CA SER A 100 1.82 2.70 16.53
C SER A 100 2.66 1.42 16.46
N VAL A 101 3.96 1.51 16.77
CA VAL A 101 4.87 0.36 16.71
C VAL A 101 4.83 -0.35 18.06
N ASP A 102 4.15 -1.49 18.08
CA ASP A 102 4.10 -2.44 19.19
C ASP A 102 4.59 -3.83 18.74
N GLU A 103 4.41 -4.85 19.60
CA GLU A 103 4.77 -6.24 19.28
C GLU A 103 4.02 -6.80 18.07
N ASP A 104 2.82 -6.27 17.80
CA ASP A 104 1.95 -6.67 16.70
C ASP A 104 2.14 -5.82 15.44
N TYR A 105 3.07 -4.87 15.42
CA TYR A 105 3.33 -4.04 14.25
C TYR A 105 3.54 -4.90 12.99
N GLY A 106 2.89 -4.49 11.89
CA GLY A 106 2.87 -5.22 10.64
C GLY A 106 1.91 -6.43 10.60
N THR A 107 1.19 -6.74 11.68
CA THR A 107 0.08 -7.70 11.64
C THR A 107 -1.12 -7.05 10.96
N LEU A 108 -1.68 -7.70 9.94
CA LEU A 108 -2.92 -7.26 9.31
C LEU A 108 -4.15 -7.87 10.02
N PRO A 109 -5.34 -7.22 9.91
CA PRO A 109 -6.57 -7.79 10.43
C PRO A 109 -6.83 -9.19 9.88
N LYS A 110 -7.48 -10.03 10.69
CA LYS A 110 -7.90 -11.36 10.24
C LYS A 110 -8.84 -11.26 9.05
N VAL A 111 -8.63 -12.13 8.08
CA VAL A 111 -9.52 -12.30 6.93
C VAL A 111 -10.08 -13.72 6.92
N ASP A 112 -11.32 -13.86 6.48
CA ASP A 112 -12.00 -15.16 6.38
C ASP A 112 -11.54 -15.92 5.14
N GLU A 113 -10.25 -16.27 5.13
CA GLU A 113 -9.60 -17.01 4.06
C GLU A 113 -8.59 -17.98 4.64
N LYS A 114 -8.78 -19.26 4.29
CA LYS A 114 -7.90 -20.36 4.67
C LYS A 114 -7.01 -20.77 3.51
N ILE A 115 -5.70 -20.85 3.78
CA ILE A 115 -4.67 -21.24 2.81
C ILE A 115 -4.10 -22.59 3.22
N ILE A 116 -4.12 -23.55 2.30
CA ILE A 116 -3.30 -24.76 2.40
C ILE A 116 -1.92 -24.44 1.79
N LEU A 117 -0.88 -24.61 2.59
CA LEU A 117 0.50 -24.39 2.16
C LEU A 117 1.30 -25.69 2.31
N GLU A 118 1.46 -26.42 1.20
CA GLU A 118 2.33 -27.58 1.15
C GLU A 118 3.76 -27.16 0.83
N HIS A 119 4.73 -27.64 1.60
CA HIS A 119 6.14 -27.47 1.27
C HIS A 119 7.00 -28.62 1.80
N THR A 120 8.27 -28.62 1.41
CA THR A 120 9.27 -29.67 1.72
C THR A 120 8.97 -31.01 1.05
N SER A 121 7.90 -31.70 1.45
CA SER A 121 7.40 -32.97 0.89
C SER A 121 8.49 -33.91 0.37
N ALA A 122 9.54 -34.09 1.16
CA ALA A 122 10.68 -34.92 0.79
C ALA A 122 10.31 -36.39 0.96
N ASN A 123 10.74 -37.23 0.03
CA ASN A 123 10.47 -38.67 0.09
C ASN A 123 11.16 -39.28 1.32
N PRO A 124 10.52 -40.25 2.00
CA PRO A 124 11.03 -40.85 3.23
C PRO A 124 12.10 -41.93 2.97
N ASN A 125 12.94 -41.77 1.93
CA ASN A 125 13.97 -42.74 1.55
C ASN A 125 15.37 -42.38 2.08
N GLY A 126 15.52 -41.26 2.78
CA GLY A 126 16.80 -40.84 3.35
C GLY A 126 16.70 -39.56 4.20
N PRO A 127 17.82 -39.13 4.82
CA PRO A 127 17.86 -37.91 5.61
C PRO A 127 17.69 -36.67 4.73
N LEU A 128 17.14 -35.59 5.30
CA LEU A 128 17.06 -34.31 4.62
C LEU A 128 18.47 -33.74 4.39
N HIS A 129 18.81 -33.44 3.14
CA HIS A 129 20.02 -32.68 2.78
C HIS A 129 19.71 -31.22 2.40
N ILE A 130 20.76 -30.45 2.11
CA ILE A 130 20.70 -29.01 1.79
C ILE A 130 19.76 -28.65 0.63
N GLY A 131 19.49 -29.60 -0.28
CA GLY A 131 18.55 -29.41 -1.38
C GLY A 131 17.11 -29.22 -0.90
N HIS A 132 16.72 -29.86 0.20
CA HIS A 132 15.39 -29.72 0.80
C HIS A 132 15.25 -28.42 1.61
N ILE A 133 16.36 -27.91 2.17
CA ILE A 133 16.35 -26.74 3.05
C ILE A 133 15.75 -25.53 2.33
N ARG A 134 16.05 -25.32 1.05
CA ARG A 134 15.49 -24.21 0.28
C ARG A 134 13.95 -24.23 0.30
N ASN A 135 13.36 -25.40 0.03
CA ASN A 135 11.89 -25.53 0.01
C ASN A 135 11.32 -25.32 1.42
N SER A 136 11.91 -25.95 2.44
CA SER A 136 11.47 -25.79 3.83
C SER A 136 11.53 -24.35 4.33
N VAL A 137 12.61 -23.62 4.03
CA VAL A 137 12.80 -22.23 4.48
C VAL A 137 11.84 -21.29 3.75
N LEU A 138 11.66 -21.45 2.43
CA LEU A 138 10.70 -20.64 1.67
C LEU A 138 9.27 -20.89 2.14
N GLY A 139 8.90 -22.16 2.35
CA GLY A 139 7.58 -22.55 2.84
C GLY A 139 7.28 -21.99 4.23
N ASP A 140 8.18 -22.16 5.20
CA ASP A 140 7.99 -21.63 6.56
C ASP A 140 7.98 -20.09 6.57
N SER A 141 8.82 -19.43 5.76
CA SER A 141 8.82 -17.97 5.62
C SER A 141 7.49 -17.47 5.08
N LEU A 142 6.93 -18.15 4.07
CA LEU A 142 5.63 -17.81 3.50
C LEU A 142 4.49 -18.06 4.50
N ARG A 143 4.54 -19.16 5.26
CA ARG A 143 3.59 -19.43 6.36
C ARG A 143 3.56 -18.29 7.36
N ARG A 144 4.74 -17.81 7.80
CA ARG A 144 4.86 -16.70 8.76
C ARG A 144 4.32 -15.41 8.19
N LEU A 145 4.66 -15.09 6.93
CA LEU A 145 4.17 -13.89 6.25
C LEU A 145 2.63 -13.91 6.12
N LEU A 146 2.05 -15.02 5.65
CA LEU A 146 0.60 -15.17 5.48
C LEU A 146 -0.15 -15.10 6.81
N THR A 147 0.40 -15.72 7.86
CA THR A 147 -0.17 -15.63 9.22
C THR A 147 -0.13 -14.18 9.73
N LYS A 148 0.99 -13.47 9.54
CA LYS A 148 1.14 -12.05 9.88
C LYS A 148 0.19 -11.17 9.03
N ALA A 149 -0.12 -11.58 7.80
CA ALA A 149 -1.11 -10.96 6.94
C ALA A 149 -2.58 -11.31 7.30
N GLY A 150 -2.82 -11.96 8.44
CA GLY A 150 -4.16 -12.22 8.97
C GLY A 150 -4.86 -13.45 8.39
N ARG A 151 -4.16 -14.30 7.61
CA ARG A 151 -4.72 -15.53 7.01
C ARG A 151 -4.64 -16.71 7.97
N GLU A 152 -5.60 -17.63 7.90
CA GLU A 152 -5.45 -18.96 8.48
C GLU A 152 -4.60 -19.81 7.52
N VAL A 153 -3.49 -20.37 8.00
CA VAL A 153 -2.59 -21.19 7.18
C VAL A 153 -2.50 -22.60 7.74
N ASP A 154 -2.93 -23.58 6.93
CA ASP A 154 -2.74 -25.00 7.18
C ASP A 154 -1.49 -25.48 6.43
N THR A 155 -0.43 -25.80 7.16
CA THR A 155 0.85 -26.21 6.58
C THR A 155 0.90 -27.72 6.45
N GLN A 156 1.13 -28.20 5.24
CA GLN A 156 1.11 -29.62 4.93
C GLN A 156 2.49 -30.12 4.51
N TYR A 157 2.79 -31.35 4.92
CA TYR A 157 3.95 -32.11 4.49
C TYR A 157 3.43 -33.39 3.87
N TYR A 158 3.58 -33.54 2.55
CA TYR A 158 3.18 -34.76 1.88
C TYR A 158 4.26 -35.84 2.04
N VAL A 159 3.86 -37.00 2.54
CA VAL A 159 4.72 -38.19 2.66
C VAL A 159 4.31 -39.20 1.60
N ASN A 160 5.22 -39.50 0.67
CA ASN A 160 5.01 -40.55 -0.33
C ASN A 160 5.61 -41.87 0.16
N ASP A 161 4.79 -42.71 0.80
CA ASP A 161 5.17 -44.02 1.34
C ASP A 161 4.92 -45.20 0.37
N MET A 162 4.32 -44.93 -0.80
CA MET A 162 3.96 -45.95 -1.81
C MET A 162 4.83 -45.88 -3.07
N GLY A 163 5.80 -44.97 -3.15
CA GLY A 163 6.69 -44.80 -4.29
C GLY A 163 7.81 -45.87 -4.36
N ARG A 164 8.18 -46.30 -5.57
CA ARG A 164 9.33 -47.21 -5.83
C ARG A 164 10.69 -46.48 -5.87
N GLN A 165 10.89 -45.49 -5.00
CA GLN A 165 12.05 -44.60 -5.05
C GLN A 165 13.26 -45.10 -4.28
#